data_AF-A0A3C1LDE4-F1
#
_entry.id   AF-A0A3C1LDE4-F1
#
_cell.length_a   1.000
_cell.length_b   1.000
_cell.length_c   1.000
_cell.angle_alpha   90.00
_cell.angle_beta   90.00
_cell.angle_gamma   90.00
#
_symmetry.space_group_name_H-M   'P 1'
#
loop_
_entity.id
_entity.type
_entity.pdbx_description
1 polymer ?
#
loop_
_entity_poly.entity_id
_entity_poly.type
_entity_poly.pdbx_seq_one_letter_code
_entity_poly.pdbx_strand_id
1 'polypeptide(L)'
;MKRILLSAALSLFLASMSFAQEKTPEELKAEREVLKAERKSEAYQERQKKLAELKDPGSTSVSSIDALAANSTTALLETKKNNELLPELYKRTVGETVDGVTDVTVKKPTIEELLAVSESILKTTKAVSASSLEIARAQADIKSAGMLKAVKATKSINYSKDVNSLLVAELAYQSKLIANLIATLKSSENL
;
A
#
# COMPACT_ATOMS: atom_id res chain seq x y z
N MET A 1 -11.36 -3.53 -16.60
CA MET A 1 -11.55 -2.63 -15.44
C MET A 1 -10.35 -2.60 -14.47
N LYS A 2 -9.72 -3.72 -14.07
CA LYS A 2 -8.59 -3.72 -13.10
C LYS A 2 -7.30 -3.00 -13.56
N ARG A 3 -6.94 -3.05 -14.85
CA ARG A 3 -5.75 -2.34 -15.40
C ARG A 3 -5.89 -0.81 -15.38
N ILE A 4 -7.13 -0.30 -15.43
CA ILE A 4 -7.44 1.12 -15.39
C ILE A 4 -7.27 1.65 -13.96
N LEU A 5 -7.67 0.87 -12.95
CA LEU A 5 -7.51 1.25 -11.53
C LEU A 5 -6.04 1.31 -11.08
N LEU A 6 -5.20 0.39 -11.58
CA LEU A 6 -3.76 0.36 -11.28
C LEU A 6 -3.01 1.53 -11.92
N SER A 7 -3.35 1.83 -13.18
CA SER A 7 -2.80 3.01 -13.87
C SER A 7 -3.30 4.29 -13.21
N ALA A 8 -4.56 4.34 -12.74
CA ALA A 8 -5.09 5.47 -11.99
C ALA A 8 -4.39 5.65 -10.64
N ALA A 9 -4.04 4.59 -9.90
CA ALA A 9 -3.30 4.68 -8.65
C ALA A 9 -1.88 5.25 -8.84
N LEU A 10 -1.18 4.81 -9.90
CA LEU A 10 0.15 5.34 -10.25
C LEU A 10 0.07 6.78 -10.79
N SER A 11 -0.94 7.10 -11.59
CA SER A 11 -1.20 8.46 -12.08
C SER A 11 -1.63 9.40 -10.95
N LEU A 12 -2.38 8.93 -9.95
CA LEU A 12 -2.72 9.67 -8.74
C LEU A 12 -1.46 9.95 -7.90
N PHE A 13 -0.55 8.99 -7.79
CA PHE A 13 0.73 9.15 -7.09
C PHE A 13 1.62 10.22 -7.76
N LEU A 14 1.72 10.20 -9.08
CA LEU A 14 2.49 11.19 -9.85
C LEU A 14 1.80 12.56 -9.89
N ALA A 15 0.47 12.60 -9.99
CA ALA A 15 -0.31 13.84 -9.96
C ALA A 15 -0.23 14.52 -8.58
N SER A 16 -0.25 13.75 -7.48
CA SER A 16 -0.07 14.31 -6.13
C SER A 16 1.31 14.92 -5.89
N MET A 17 2.29 14.65 -6.76
CA MET A 17 3.64 15.23 -6.70
C MET A 17 3.86 16.38 -7.69
N SER A 18 2.97 16.57 -8.67
CA SER A 18 3.19 17.46 -9.83
C SER A 18 2.30 18.71 -9.87
N PHE A 19 1.38 18.90 -8.93
CA PHE A 19 0.66 20.17 -8.80
C PHE A 19 1.38 21.10 -7.83
N ALA A 20 2.11 22.05 -8.40
CA ALA A 20 2.78 23.17 -7.73
C ALA A 20 1.80 24.24 -7.24
N GLN A 21 0.73 23.83 -6.55
CA GLN A 21 -0.03 24.70 -5.66
C GLN A 21 0.14 24.11 -4.25
N GLU A 22 0.89 24.80 -3.40
CA GLU A 22 0.98 24.42 -1.99
C GLU A 22 -0.43 24.43 -1.41
N LYS A 23 -0.88 23.27 -0.92
CA LYS A 23 -2.19 23.15 -0.27
C LYS A 23 -2.22 24.02 0.97
N THR A 24 -3.33 24.69 1.20
CA THR A 24 -3.48 25.48 2.42
C THR A 24 -3.52 24.55 3.65
N PRO A 25 -3.20 25.06 4.86
CA PRO A 25 -3.35 24.29 6.09
C PRO A 25 -4.77 23.70 6.29
N GLU A 26 -5.80 24.43 5.84
CA GLU A 26 -7.20 24.01 5.88
C GLU A 26 -7.47 22.86 4.92
N GLU A 27 -6.96 22.92 3.68
CA GLU A 27 -7.08 21.82 2.70
C GLU A 27 -6.38 20.56 3.21
N LEU A 28 -5.18 20.71 3.78
CA LEU A 28 -4.44 19.59 4.38
C LEU A 28 -5.20 18.98 5.56
N LYS A 29 -5.83 19.81 6.39
CA LYS A 29 -6.67 19.35 7.51
C LYS A 29 -7.91 18.62 7.00
N ALA A 30 -8.60 19.16 5.99
CA ALA A 30 -9.77 18.53 5.40
C ALA A 30 -9.44 17.15 4.80
N GLU A 31 -8.30 17.02 4.11
CA GLU A 31 -7.81 15.74 3.61
C GLU A 31 -7.51 14.75 4.74
N ARG A 32 -6.92 15.20 5.84
CA ARG A 32 -6.70 14.34 7.02
C ARG A 32 -8.00 13.82 7.59
N GLU A 33 -9.05 14.64 7.67
CA GLU A 33 -10.35 14.20 8.17
C GLU A 33 -10.99 13.15 7.24
N VAL A 34 -10.87 13.31 5.91
CA VAL A 34 -11.28 12.27 4.95
C VAL A 34 -10.49 10.98 5.16
N LEU A 35 -9.17 11.06 5.38
CA LEU A 35 -8.32 9.90 5.61
C LEU A 35 -8.60 9.22 6.96
N LYS A 36 -8.92 9.99 8.01
CA LYS A 36 -9.39 9.45 9.30
C LYS A 36 -10.71 8.71 9.12
N ALA A 37 -11.66 9.30 8.39
CA ALA A 37 -12.94 8.67 8.10
C ALA A 37 -12.78 7.38 7.27
N GLU A 38 -11.92 7.39 6.24
CA GLU A 38 -11.60 6.20 5.45
C GLU A 38 -11.03 5.09 6.34
N ARG A 39 -10.08 5.41 7.23
CA ARG A 39 -9.50 4.44 8.17
C ARG A 39 -10.53 3.82 9.13
N LYS A 40 -11.52 4.61 9.56
CA LYS A 40 -12.60 4.17 10.46
C LYS A 40 -13.71 3.43 9.73
N SER A 41 -13.74 3.48 8.40
CA SER A 41 -14.76 2.79 7.59
C SER A 41 -14.67 1.27 7.73
N GLU A 42 -15.83 0.61 7.66
CA GLU A 42 -15.92 -0.86 7.65
C GLU A 42 -15.08 -1.47 6.53
N ALA A 43 -15.07 -0.85 5.35
CA ALA A 43 -14.30 -1.32 4.20
C ALA A 43 -12.79 -1.35 4.47
N TYR A 44 -12.27 -0.34 5.18
CA TYR A 44 -10.87 -0.32 5.60
C TYR A 44 -10.59 -1.42 6.64
N GLN A 45 -11.42 -1.52 7.67
CA GLN A 45 -11.24 -2.50 8.75
C GLN A 45 -11.33 -3.94 8.23
N GLU A 46 -12.27 -4.23 7.34
CA GLU A 46 -12.39 -5.52 6.68
C GLU A 46 -11.16 -5.82 5.80
N ARG A 47 -10.65 -4.82 5.08
CA ARG A 47 -9.41 -4.96 4.30
C ARG A 47 -8.22 -5.29 5.19
N GLN A 48 -8.06 -4.61 6.34
CA GLN A 48 -6.99 -4.93 7.30
C GLN A 48 -7.09 -6.36 7.81
N LYS A 49 -8.30 -6.81 8.17
CA LYS A 49 -8.54 -8.19 8.61
C LYS A 49 -8.16 -9.21 7.54
N LYS A 50 -8.61 -9.01 6.29
CA LYS A 50 -8.26 -9.89 5.16
C LYS A 50 -6.76 -9.92 4.90
N LEU A 51 -6.08 -8.76 4.95
CA LEU A 51 -4.63 -8.70 4.83
C LEU A 51 -3.93 -9.49 5.94
N ALA A 52 -4.43 -9.45 7.17
CA ALA A 52 -3.89 -10.20 8.30
C ALA A 52 -4.02 -11.72 8.12
N GLU A 53 -5.13 -12.19 7.55
CA GLU A 53 -5.45 -13.61 7.36
C GLU A 53 -4.70 -14.27 6.20
N LEU A 54 -4.19 -13.50 5.23
CA LEU A 54 -3.44 -14.03 4.10
C LEU A 54 -2.13 -14.70 4.53
N LYS A 55 -1.96 -15.96 4.11
CA LYS A 55 -0.77 -16.78 4.40
C LYS A 55 -0.14 -17.27 3.11
N ASP A 56 1.19 -17.34 3.12
CA ASP A 56 1.98 -17.91 2.03
C ASP A 56 1.45 -19.32 1.66
N PRO A 57 1.13 -19.57 0.37
CA PRO A 57 0.61 -20.85 -0.09
C PRO A 57 1.66 -21.99 -0.08
N GLY A 58 2.95 -21.67 0.08
CA GLY A 58 4.07 -22.60 -0.02
C GLY A 58 4.45 -22.93 -1.48
N SER A 59 5.55 -23.66 -1.66
CA SER A 59 6.07 -23.99 -2.98
C SER A 59 5.18 -24.96 -3.77
N THR A 60 5.06 -24.65 -5.06
CA THR A 60 4.33 -25.41 -6.08
C THR A 60 5.28 -26.29 -6.93
N SER A 61 6.60 -26.08 -6.79
CA SER A 61 7.64 -26.65 -7.67
C SER A 61 7.51 -26.24 -9.14
N VAL A 62 6.86 -25.11 -9.39
CA VAL A 62 6.82 -24.38 -10.67
C VAL A 62 7.46 -23.02 -10.40
N SER A 63 8.67 -22.81 -10.92
CA SER A 63 9.52 -21.68 -10.54
C SER A 63 8.88 -20.31 -10.78
N SER A 64 8.19 -20.12 -11.90
CA SER A 64 7.50 -18.86 -12.22
C SER A 64 6.39 -18.55 -11.20
N ILE A 65 5.66 -19.56 -10.75
CA ILE A 65 4.57 -19.43 -9.79
C ILE A 65 5.09 -19.21 -8.37
N ASP A 66 6.16 -19.92 -8.01
CA ASP A 66 6.81 -19.75 -6.70
C ASP A 66 7.43 -18.36 -6.57
N ALA A 67 8.07 -17.85 -7.64
CA ALA A 67 8.58 -16.48 -7.67
C ALA A 67 7.45 -15.44 -7.58
N LEU A 68 6.33 -15.67 -8.26
CA LEU A 68 5.16 -14.80 -8.18
C LEU A 68 4.59 -14.73 -6.75
N ALA A 69 4.42 -15.88 -6.09
CA ALA A 69 3.96 -15.93 -4.71
C ALA A 69 4.92 -15.23 -3.74
N ALA A 70 6.23 -15.48 -3.86
CA ALA A 70 7.24 -14.83 -3.03
C ALA A 70 7.23 -13.30 -3.20
N ASN A 71 7.06 -12.80 -4.42
CA ASN A 71 6.93 -11.38 -4.69
C ASN A 71 5.64 -10.80 -4.07
N SER A 72 4.51 -11.50 -4.18
CA SER A 72 3.26 -11.12 -3.52
C SER A 72 3.41 -11.10 -1.99
N THR A 73 4.07 -12.10 -1.39
CA THR A 73 4.35 -12.13 0.06
C THR A 73 5.23 -10.96 0.48
N THR A 74 6.28 -10.64 -0.28
CA THR A 74 7.15 -9.49 -0.01
C THR A 74 6.35 -8.18 -0.01
N ALA A 75 5.51 -7.97 -1.03
CA ALA A 75 4.67 -6.78 -1.12
C ALA A 75 3.64 -6.69 0.04
N LEU A 76 3.08 -7.83 0.45
CA LEU A 76 2.17 -7.92 1.59
C LEU A 76 2.88 -7.53 2.90
N LEU A 77 4.10 -8.04 3.13
CA LEU A 77 4.88 -7.74 4.34
C LEU A 77 5.28 -6.27 4.41
N GLU A 78 5.76 -5.69 3.32
CA GLU A 78 6.09 -4.25 3.27
C GLU A 78 4.84 -3.38 3.49
N THR A 79 3.70 -3.76 2.93
CA THR A 79 2.45 -3.04 3.16
C THR A 79 2.03 -3.10 4.63
N LYS A 80 2.11 -4.28 5.27
CA LYS A 80 1.79 -4.45 6.70
C LYS A 80 2.72 -3.61 7.59
N LYS A 81 4.02 -3.62 7.30
CA LYS A 81 5.00 -2.77 7.99
C LYS A 81 4.62 -1.28 7.89
N ASN A 82 4.22 -0.82 6.71
CA ASN A 82 3.77 0.55 6.52
C ASN A 82 2.46 0.86 7.29
N ASN A 83 1.58 -0.11 7.48
CA ASN A 83 0.34 0.05 8.27
C ASN A 83 0.59 0.29 9.75
N GLU A 84 1.69 -0.23 10.27
CA GLU A 84 2.16 0.00 11.64
C GLU A 84 2.91 1.34 11.75
N LEU A 85 3.72 1.67 10.74
CA LEU A 85 4.58 2.86 10.75
C LEU A 85 3.83 4.17 10.50
N LEU A 86 2.91 4.20 9.53
CA LEU A 86 2.22 5.43 9.13
C LEU A 86 1.38 6.09 10.25
N PRO A 87 0.68 5.37 11.14
CA PRO A 87 0.01 5.96 12.29
C PRO A 87 0.96 6.69 13.25
N GLU A 88 2.16 6.14 13.45
CA GLU A 88 3.17 6.76 14.29
C GLU A 88 3.74 8.02 13.64
N LEU A 89 4.00 7.98 12.33
CA LEU A 89 4.41 9.16 11.57
C LEU A 89 3.32 10.24 11.54
N TYR A 90 2.05 9.82 11.45
CA TYR A 90 0.90 10.72 11.55
C TYR A 90 0.91 11.45 12.89
N LYS A 91 0.97 10.70 14.00
CA LYS A 91 1.02 11.25 15.35
C LYS A 91 2.17 12.25 15.52
N ARG A 92 3.38 11.87 15.08
CA ARG A 92 4.57 12.74 15.15
C ARG A 92 4.46 13.99 14.28
N THR A 93 3.73 13.95 13.16
CA THR A 93 3.58 15.09 12.24
C THR A 93 2.51 16.06 12.72
N VAL A 94 1.36 15.53 13.15
CA VAL A 94 0.16 16.31 13.47
C VAL A 94 0.10 16.70 14.95
N GLY A 95 0.80 15.96 15.82
CA GLY A 95 0.68 16.11 17.28
C GLY A 95 -0.65 15.55 17.81
N GLU A 96 -1.26 14.63 17.07
CA GLU A 96 -2.53 13.98 17.41
C GLU A 96 -2.51 12.54 16.86
N THR A 97 -2.97 11.58 17.64
CA THR A 97 -3.26 10.23 17.15
C THR A 97 -4.35 10.26 16.09
N VAL A 98 -4.45 9.21 15.28
CA VAL A 98 -5.52 9.10 14.27
C VAL A 98 -6.93 9.08 14.89
N ASP A 99 -7.01 8.81 16.20
CA ASP A 99 -8.26 8.72 16.95
C ASP A 99 -8.69 10.02 17.65
N GLY A 100 -7.90 11.10 17.61
CA GLY A 100 -8.28 12.37 18.26
C GLY A 100 -7.43 12.77 19.46
N VAL A 101 -6.57 11.89 19.96
CA VAL A 101 -5.81 12.14 21.19
C VAL A 101 -4.60 13.01 20.87
N THR A 102 -4.54 14.21 21.44
CA THR A 102 -3.42 15.15 21.26
C THR A 102 -2.18 14.70 22.04
N ASP A 103 -1.02 14.74 21.40
CA ASP A 103 0.29 14.53 22.01
C ASP A 103 1.29 15.44 21.31
N VAL A 104 1.60 16.56 21.96
CA VAL A 104 2.53 17.59 21.45
C VAL A 104 3.97 17.38 21.91
N THR A 105 4.24 16.28 22.64
CA THR A 105 5.58 15.99 23.20
C THR A 105 6.43 15.11 22.28
N VAL A 106 5.85 14.61 21.18
CA VAL A 106 6.52 13.72 20.24
C VAL A 106 7.46 14.47 19.29
N LYS A 107 8.64 13.89 19.08
CA LYS A 107 9.61 14.39 18.10
C LYS A 107 9.00 14.32 16.69
N LYS A 108 8.86 15.46 16.02
CA LYS A 108 8.45 15.55 14.60
C LYS A 108 9.35 14.66 13.72
N PRO A 109 8.80 14.02 12.67
CA PRO A 109 9.65 13.34 11.70
C PRO A 109 10.42 14.34 10.86
N THR A 110 11.57 13.90 10.38
CA THR A 110 12.35 14.57 9.33
C THR A 110 11.68 14.36 7.97
N ILE A 111 11.97 15.24 7.01
CA ILE A 111 11.44 15.09 5.65
C ILE A 111 12.01 13.83 4.99
N GLU A 112 13.25 13.48 5.29
CA GLU A 112 13.93 12.28 4.80
C GLU A 112 13.26 11.00 5.31
N GLU A 113 12.85 10.96 6.58
CA GLU A 113 12.06 9.83 7.12
C GLU A 113 10.76 9.63 6.32
N LEU A 114 10.03 10.71 6.02
CA LEU A 114 8.77 10.63 5.28
C LEU A 114 8.99 10.26 3.80
N LEU A 115 10.03 10.80 3.17
CA LEU A 115 10.39 10.49 1.78
C LEU A 115 10.82 9.02 1.64
N ALA A 116 11.60 8.47 2.57
CA ALA A 116 11.97 7.06 2.55
C ALA A 116 10.76 6.12 2.59
N VAL A 117 9.75 6.46 3.39
CA VAL A 117 8.47 5.71 3.42
C VAL A 117 7.70 5.88 2.13
N SER A 118 7.65 7.09 1.57
CA SER A 118 7.02 7.36 0.26
C SER A 118 7.66 6.53 -0.86
N GLU A 119 8.98 6.44 -0.90
CA GLU A 119 9.74 5.62 -1.84
C GLU A 119 9.44 4.13 -1.68
N SER A 120 9.35 3.63 -0.44
CA SER A 120 8.96 2.24 -0.15
C SER A 120 7.56 1.92 -0.66
N ILE A 121 6.59 2.81 -0.43
CA ILE A 121 5.21 2.68 -0.93
C ILE A 121 5.20 2.67 -2.46
N LEU A 122 5.96 3.57 -3.10
CA LEU A 122 6.06 3.61 -4.56
C LEU A 122 6.68 2.33 -5.14
N LYS A 123 7.76 1.82 -4.54
CA LYS A 123 8.40 0.56 -4.94
C LYS A 123 7.43 -0.60 -4.85
N THR A 124 6.69 -0.69 -3.74
CA THR A 124 5.68 -1.74 -3.53
C THR A 124 4.53 -1.62 -4.54
N THR A 125 4.08 -0.40 -4.84
CA THR A 125 3.05 -0.12 -5.85
C THR A 125 3.48 -0.55 -7.26
N LYS A 126 4.73 -0.28 -7.63
CA LYS A 126 5.30 -0.76 -8.90
C LYS A 126 5.37 -2.29 -8.95
N ALA A 127 5.77 -2.94 -7.86
CA ALA A 127 5.84 -4.39 -7.76
C ALA A 127 4.45 -5.05 -7.91
N VAL A 128 3.42 -4.53 -7.24
CA VAL A 128 2.02 -5.00 -7.39
C VAL A 128 1.53 -4.80 -8.83
N SER A 129 1.94 -3.70 -9.46
CA SER A 129 1.60 -3.42 -10.85
C SER A 129 2.23 -4.42 -11.83
N ALA A 130 3.51 -4.73 -11.65
CA ALA A 130 4.20 -5.75 -12.43
C ALA A 130 3.62 -7.16 -12.19
N SER A 131 3.32 -7.50 -10.92
CA SER A 131 2.74 -8.80 -10.53
C SER A 131 1.42 -9.09 -11.24
N SER A 132 0.61 -8.07 -11.55
CA SER A 132 -0.64 -8.24 -12.32
C SER A 132 -0.42 -8.78 -13.75
N LEU A 133 0.74 -8.51 -14.36
CA LEU A 133 1.12 -9.09 -15.65
C LEU A 133 1.64 -10.53 -15.48
N GLU A 134 2.43 -10.77 -14.44
CA GLU A 134 2.97 -12.10 -14.12
C GLU A 134 1.87 -13.11 -13.78
N ILE A 135 0.79 -12.70 -13.10
CA ILE A 135 -0.39 -13.56 -12.85
C ILE A 135 -0.96 -14.12 -14.16
N ALA A 136 -1.05 -13.30 -15.21
CA ALA A 136 -1.60 -13.74 -16.49
C ALA A 136 -0.66 -14.75 -17.19
N ARG A 137 0.66 -14.58 -17.06
CA ARG A 137 1.67 -15.50 -17.60
C ARG A 137 1.67 -16.83 -16.83
N ALA A 138 1.69 -16.76 -15.51
CA ALA A 138 1.67 -17.92 -14.61
C ALA A 138 0.46 -18.85 -14.84
N GLN A 139 -0.69 -18.30 -15.26
CA GLN A 139 -1.86 -19.12 -15.62
C GLN A 139 -1.65 -20.01 -16.86
N ALA A 140 -0.77 -19.61 -17.79
CA ALA A 140 -0.44 -20.42 -18.96
C ALA A 140 0.44 -21.62 -18.57
N ASP A 141 1.34 -21.44 -17.60
CA ASP A 141 2.29 -22.46 -17.13
C ASP A 141 1.62 -23.63 -16.37
N ILE A 142 0.38 -23.46 -15.91
CA ILE A 142 -0.39 -24.53 -15.26
C ILE A 142 -0.66 -25.69 -16.24
N LYS A 143 -0.83 -25.38 -17.53
CA LYS A 143 -1.30 -26.35 -18.55
C LYS A 143 -0.29 -27.45 -18.87
N SER A 144 0.99 -27.26 -18.54
CA SER A 144 2.07 -28.24 -18.75
C SER A 144 2.42 -29.03 -17.49
N ALA A 145 1.77 -28.76 -16.36
CA ALA A 145 2.07 -29.39 -15.08
C ALA A 145 1.14 -30.59 -14.78
N GLY A 146 1.67 -31.61 -14.10
CA GLY A 146 0.85 -32.73 -13.59
C GLY A 146 -0.22 -32.28 -12.59
N MET A 147 -1.31 -33.03 -12.47
CA MET A 147 -2.53 -32.66 -11.72
C MET A 147 -2.25 -32.10 -10.31
N LEU A 148 -1.35 -32.72 -9.53
CA LEU A 148 -1.02 -32.26 -8.18
C LEU A 148 -0.30 -30.91 -8.18
N LYS A 149 0.63 -30.68 -9.12
CA LYS A 149 1.32 -29.39 -9.28
C LYS A 149 0.34 -28.32 -9.76
N ALA A 150 -0.59 -28.66 -10.66
CA ALA A 150 -1.62 -27.75 -11.15
C ALA A 150 -2.55 -27.23 -10.03
N VAL A 151 -2.91 -28.08 -9.05
CA VAL A 151 -3.70 -27.67 -7.88
C VAL A 151 -2.92 -26.69 -7.00
N LYS A 152 -1.66 -27.00 -6.66
CA LYS A 152 -0.79 -26.10 -5.87
C LYS A 152 -0.56 -24.77 -6.59
N ALA A 153 -0.28 -24.83 -7.90
CA ALA A 153 -0.13 -23.69 -8.79
C ALA A 153 -1.35 -22.78 -8.77
N THR A 154 -2.56 -23.36 -8.90
CA THR A 154 -3.82 -22.61 -8.88
C THR A 154 -4.02 -21.91 -7.54
N LYS A 155 -3.79 -22.60 -6.42
CA LYS A 155 -3.87 -22.00 -5.07
C LYS A 155 -2.90 -20.82 -4.93
N SER A 156 -1.67 -20.99 -5.41
CA SER A 156 -0.63 -19.96 -5.36
C SER A 156 -0.96 -18.73 -6.21
N ILE A 157 -1.48 -18.93 -7.42
CA ILE A 157 -1.95 -17.84 -8.28
C ILE A 157 -3.15 -17.11 -7.66
N ASN A 158 -4.09 -17.83 -7.04
CA ASN A 158 -5.22 -17.21 -6.36
C ASN A 158 -4.75 -16.38 -5.16
N TYR A 159 -3.80 -16.89 -4.37
CA TYR A 159 -3.16 -16.11 -3.31
C TYR A 159 -2.59 -14.80 -3.84
N SER A 160 -1.79 -14.83 -4.92
CA SER A 160 -1.22 -13.60 -5.51
C SER A 160 -2.30 -12.63 -6.04
N LYS A 161 -3.41 -13.14 -6.57
CA LYS A 161 -4.56 -12.31 -6.98
C LYS A 161 -5.22 -11.64 -5.78
N ASP A 162 -5.44 -12.38 -4.71
CA ASP A 162 -6.09 -11.88 -3.49
C ASP A 162 -5.20 -10.80 -2.84
N VAL A 163 -3.90 -11.08 -2.68
CA VAL A 163 -2.89 -10.09 -2.25
C VAL A 163 -2.98 -8.84 -3.11
N ASN A 164 -2.79 -8.94 -4.43
CA ASN A 164 -2.79 -7.77 -5.30
C ASN A 164 -4.10 -6.98 -5.18
N SER A 165 -5.25 -7.65 -5.12
CA SER A 165 -6.55 -6.99 -5.03
C SER A 165 -6.72 -6.15 -3.77
N LEU A 166 -6.22 -6.63 -2.63
CA LEU A 166 -6.28 -5.91 -1.35
C LEU A 166 -5.24 -4.79 -1.31
N LEU A 167 -4.04 -5.04 -1.85
CA LEU A 167 -2.96 -4.07 -1.83
C LEU A 167 -3.23 -2.83 -2.70
N VAL A 168 -4.04 -2.90 -3.76
CA VAL A 168 -4.36 -1.71 -4.58
C VAL A 168 -4.95 -0.58 -3.73
N ALA A 169 -6.02 -0.90 -2.98
CA ALA A 169 -6.71 0.10 -2.18
C ALA A 169 -5.89 0.52 -0.96
N GLU A 170 -5.12 -0.41 -0.40
CA GLU A 170 -4.26 -0.12 0.74
C GLU A 170 -3.10 0.81 0.38
N LEU A 171 -2.38 0.52 -0.70
CA LEU A 171 -1.28 1.36 -1.17
C LEU A 171 -1.77 2.74 -1.61
N ALA A 172 -2.98 2.84 -2.17
CA ALA A 172 -3.60 4.13 -2.48
C ALA A 172 -3.87 4.96 -1.22
N TYR A 173 -4.38 4.34 -0.15
CA TYR A 173 -4.55 4.99 1.15
C TYR A 173 -3.21 5.44 1.73
N GLN A 174 -2.23 4.53 1.79
CA GLN A 174 -0.87 4.83 2.29
C GLN A 174 -0.21 5.99 1.53
N SER A 175 -0.37 6.01 0.20
CA SER A 175 0.15 7.06 -0.66
C SER A 175 -0.45 8.43 -0.37
N LYS A 176 -1.77 8.50 -0.22
CA LYS A 176 -2.46 9.75 0.14
C LYS A 176 -2.02 10.23 1.52
N LEU A 177 -1.93 9.32 2.48
CA LEU A 177 -1.52 9.63 3.84
C LEU A 177 -0.10 10.19 3.87
N ILE A 178 0.88 9.48 3.30
CA ILE A 178 2.28 9.96 3.32
C ILE A 178 2.46 11.28 2.56
N ALA A 179 1.74 11.48 1.44
CA ALA A 179 1.76 12.75 0.71
C ALA A 179 1.22 13.91 1.55
N ASN A 180 0.12 13.68 2.27
CA ASN A 180 -0.44 14.67 3.19
C ASN A 180 0.52 14.99 4.35
N LEU A 181 1.19 13.99 4.92
CA LEU A 181 2.18 14.20 5.99
C LEU A 181 3.38 15.02 5.50
N ILE A 182 3.90 14.70 4.31
CA ILE A 182 4.98 15.46 3.67
C ILE A 182 4.57 16.91 3.47
N ALA A 183 3.38 17.15 2.92
CA ALA A 183 2.88 18.51 2.68
C ALA A 183 2.65 19.28 4.00
N THR A 184 2.11 18.61 5.03
CA THR A 184 1.91 19.20 6.36
C THR A 184 3.23 19.60 7.01
N LEU A 185 4.27 18.78 6.87
CA LEU A 185 5.58 19.09 7.41
C LEU A 185 6.18 20.32 6.70
N LYS A 186 6.11 20.35 5.36
CA LYS A 186 6.59 21.47 4.54
C LYS A 186 5.85 22.79 4.81
N SER A 187 4.52 22.75 4.99
CA SER A 187 3.72 23.95 5.25
C SER A 187 3.91 24.53 6.66
N SER A 188 4.55 23.80 7.57
CA SER A 188 4.74 24.21 8.97
C SER A 188 6.03 24.99 9.25
N GLU A 189 6.66 25.58 8.21
CA GLU A 189 7.96 26.30 8.27
C GLU A 189 9.09 25.49 8.91
N ASN A 190 9.11 24.18 8.72
CA ASN A 190 10.23 23.33 9.15
C ASN A 190 11.24 23.09 8.01
N LEU A 191 11.53 24.18 7.28
CA LEU A 191 12.60 24.37 6.29
C LEU A 191 13.27 25.72 6.56
#